data_AF-A0A0N6ZST5-F1
#
_entry.id   AF-A0A0N6ZST5-F1
#
_cell.length_a   1.000
_cell.length_b   1.000
_cell.length_c   1.000
_cell.angle_alpha   90.00
_cell.angle_beta   90.00
_cell.angle_gamma   90.00
#
_symmetry.space_group_name_H-M   'P 1'
#
loop_
_entity.id
_entity.type
_entity.pdbx_description
1 polymer ?
#
loop_
_entity_poly.entity_id
_entity_poly.type
_entity_poly.pdbx_seq_one_letter_code
_entity_poly.pdbx_strand_id
1 'polypeptide(L)'
;MQEDQRVFDVAIVGGGIGGTMLGTVLARHGVRVLLLEGSGHPRFAIGESTVPETTFGLRVLARRYDVPEIEHLATNAALRRHVSSNCGVKRNFGFVYHREGEPTRPDECTQYPTWGPPLGPDSHYFRQDVDAYMFHVAVSYGVTAYTHTMVDDVKFEEDGATLVTRDRGSFRASYVVDAGGMRAMLPERLGLRQEPPYRTRSRTIFTHMVGVRPFDAVSPPREQHRMPSPFSQGTLHHMFQGGWLWVIPFDNQSTSTSELCSVGLNLDLDRYPRPDDVSAEEEFWRHVRRFPSVARQFERARAVRPYVSTDRTQFASQKVVGDRWCLLPHASDFIDPLFSSGLAVTVMALNALGHRLIDAVRQDDFDTARFAYLDHWTKRMFRFYDDLVSCSYIAFDDFDLWNAWNRVWTLTTLYGTNAQNQAAVTYEKTHDPACFDILEMPPYRGLRGMDNPWVERMFDQSRDAVLAYRAGELTKEKTIARIYEVLGESGLVPSVWGTLDPGNRCPSGVFTLWPLMKILLWGKYRSPRHVRGSYFTGGARLVGKEAVQAYTSELRAGSSLVHQTVRDMWLNWNRDWARRPAPRK
;
A
#
# COMPACT_ATOMS: atom_id res chain seq x y z
N MET A 1 0.70 -41.34 3.93
CA MET A 1 1.88 -40.49 3.64
C MET A 1 3.01 -40.99 4.53
N GLN A 2 4.17 -41.27 3.95
CA GLN A 2 5.38 -41.58 4.72
C GLN A 2 5.77 -40.34 5.56
N GLU A 3 6.34 -40.54 6.76
CA GLU A 3 6.70 -39.46 7.69
C GLU A 3 7.63 -38.40 7.04
N ASP A 4 8.56 -38.81 6.17
CA ASP A 4 9.47 -37.92 5.43
C ASP A 4 8.77 -36.89 4.51
N GLN A 5 7.53 -37.17 4.11
CA GLN A 5 6.74 -36.25 3.27
C GLN A 5 6.05 -35.15 4.07
N ARG A 6 6.20 -35.12 5.40
CA ARG A 6 5.57 -34.15 6.31
C ARG A 6 6.57 -33.24 7.03
N VAL A 7 7.84 -33.32 6.66
CA VAL A 7 8.93 -32.48 7.17
C VAL A 7 9.32 -31.43 6.14
N PHE A 8 9.47 -30.19 6.59
CA PHE A 8 9.73 -29.01 5.75
C PHE A 8 10.80 -28.14 6.37
N ASP A 9 11.39 -27.26 5.57
CA ASP A 9 12.36 -26.29 6.09
C ASP A 9 11.61 -25.10 6.70
N VAL A 10 10.58 -24.62 6.00
CA VAL A 10 9.77 -23.48 6.43
C VAL A 10 8.29 -23.79 6.23
N ALA A 11 7.48 -23.56 7.27
CA ALA A 11 6.03 -23.56 7.19
C ALA A 11 5.50 -22.11 7.20
N ILE A 12 4.55 -21.82 6.32
CA ILE A 12 3.88 -20.53 6.20
C ILE A 12 2.40 -20.73 6.53
N VAL A 13 1.90 -20.03 7.55
CA VAL A 13 0.48 -20.06 7.95
C VAL A 13 -0.22 -18.85 7.33
N GLY A 14 -1.06 -19.08 6.32
CA GLY A 14 -1.80 -18.06 5.58
C GLY A 14 -1.40 -17.99 4.10
N GLY A 15 -2.38 -18.18 3.21
CA GLY A 15 -2.23 -18.18 1.75
C GLY A 15 -2.58 -16.84 1.08
N GLY A 16 -2.53 -15.73 1.82
CA GLY A 16 -2.66 -14.40 1.22
C GLY A 16 -1.39 -14.00 0.45
N ILE A 17 -1.47 -12.89 -0.29
CA ILE A 17 -0.39 -12.40 -1.17
C ILE A 17 1.02 -12.41 -0.55
N GLY A 18 1.15 -12.02 0.73
CA GLY A 18 2.45 -12.00 1.42
C GLY A 18 3.03 -13.39 1.68
N GLY A 19 2.20 -14.33 2.16
CA GLY A 19 2.60 -15.71 2.42
C GLY A 19 2.92 -16.46 1.13
N THR A 20 2.12 -16.26 0.08
CA THR A 20 2.37 -16.89 -1.23
C THR A 20 3.62 -16.33 -1.90
N MET A 21 3.85 -15.01 -1.87
CA MET A 21 5.09 -14.41 -2.42
C MET A 21 6.33 -14.92 -1.69
N LEU A 22 6.30 -14.98 -0.35
CA LEU A 22 7.41 -15.55 0.42
C LEU A 22 7.64 -17.01 0.06
N GLY A 23 6.58 -17.83 0.04
CA GLY A 23 6.68 -19.23 -0.32
C GLY A 23 7.30 -19.44 -1.71
N THR A 24 6.89 -18.65 -2.71
CA THR A 24 7.48 -18.69 -4.06
C THR A 24 8.97 -18.34 -4.03
N VAL A 25 9.35 -17.27 -3.33
CA VAL A 25 10.76 -16.86 -3.19
C VAL A 25 11.59 -17.97 -2.54
N LEU A 26 11.13 -18.55 -1.44
CA LEU A 26 11.85 -19.61 -0.74
C LEU A 26 11.98 -20.87 -1.61
N ALA A 27 10.89 -21.32 -2.23
CA ALA A 27 10.89 -22.52 -3.07
C ALA A 27 11.77 -22.36 -4.31
N ARG A 28 11.81 -21.16 -4.93
CA ARG A 28 12.75 -20.84 -6.02
C ARG A 28 14.22 -21.09 -5.63
N HIS A 29 14.55 -20.88 -4.36
CA HIS A 29 15.92 -21.01 -3.83
C HIS A 29 16.21 -22.35 -3.13
N GLY A 30 15.35 -23.36 -3.36
CA GLY A 30 15.56 -24.74 -2.91
C GLY A 30 15.06 -25.05 -1.51
N VAL A 31 14.34 -24.14 -0.86
CA VAL A 31 13.75 -24.35 0.46
C VAL A 31 12.46 -25.18 0.32
N ARG A 32 12.30 -26.22 1.14
CA ARG A 32 11.08 -27.04 1.21
C ARG A 32 9.95 -26.27 1.88
N VAL A 33 9.12 -25.70 1.01
CA VAL A 33 7.86 -24.96 1.19
C VAL A 33 6.66 -25.71 1.79
N LEU A 34 6.22 -25.53 3.05
CA LEU A 34 4.82 -25.83 3.44
C LEU A 34 3.98 -24.55 3.53
N LEU A 35 2.84 -24.49 2.85
CA LEU A 35 1.89 -23.38 2.97
C LEU A 35 0.51 -23.89 3.36
N LEU A 36 0.00 -23.42 4.50
CA LEU A 36 -1.31 -23.83 5.06
C LEU A 36 -2.27 -22.64 5.05
N GLU A 37 -3.36 -22.74 4.30
CA GLU A 37 -4.42 -21.73 4.23
C GLU A 37 -5.72 -22.31 4.79
N GLY A 38 -6.27 -21.65 5.81
CA GLY A 38 -7.49 -22.10 6.49
C GLY A 38 -8.75 -22.03 5.63
N SER A 39 -8.74 -21.19 4.59
CA SER A 39 -9.84 -21.04 3.62
C SER A 39 -9.42 -21.53 2.22
N GLY A 40 -10.17 -21.18 1.17
CA GLY A 40 -9.86 -21.56 -0.22
C GLY A 40 -9.73 -20.35 -1.13
N HIS A 41 -8.99 -20.48 -2.23
CA HIS A 41 -8.95 -19.49 -3.30
C HIS A 41 -9.96 -19.86 -4.40
N PRO A 42 -10.60 -18.87 -5.07
CA PRO A 42 -10.53 -17.43 -4.81
C PRO A 42 -11.31 -17.03 -3.54
N ARG A 43 -10.83 -16.00 -2.82
CA ARG A 43 -11.51 -15.44 -1.64
C ARG A 43 -11.36 -13.93 -1.53
N PHE A 44 -12.34 -13.31 -0.88
CA PHE A 44 -12.27 -11.89 -0.56
C PHE A 44 -11.12 -11.55 0.39
N ALA A 45 -10.49 -10.40 0.15
CA ALA A 45 -9.59 -9.73 1.08
C ALA A 45 -9.58 -8.23 0.77
N ILE A 46 -9.42 -7.40 1.80
CA ILE A 46 -9.15 -5.96 1.67
C ILE A 46 -7.64 -5.69 1.55
N GLY A 47 -7.29 -4.44 1.21
CA GLY A 47 -5.93 -4.05 0.84
C GLY A 47 -5.79 -4.09 -0.68
N GLU A 48 -6.52 -3.19 -1.34
CA GLU A 48 -6.79 -3.23 -2.79
C GLU A 48 -6.12 -2.08 -3.52
N SER A 49 -5.74 -1.02 -2.82
CA SER A 49 -5.06 0.13 -3.40
C SER A 49 -3.55 -0.05 -3.29
N THR A 50 -2.83 -0.13 -4.42
CA THR A 50 -1.36 -0.14 -4.41
C THR A 50 -0.80 1.26 -4.41
N VAL A 51 0.47 1.41 -4.04
CA VAL A 51 1.21 2.69 -4.07
C VAL A 51 2.51 2.51 -4.83
N PRO A 52 3.20 3.59 -5.23
CA PRO A 52 4.48 3.46 -5.93
C PRO A 52 5.47 2.59 -5.14
N GLU A 53 5.46 2.65 -3.81
CA GLU A 53 6.31 1.80 -2.99
C GLU A 53 5.98 0.30 -3.06
N THR A 54 4.71 -0.06 -3.29
CA THR A 54 4.32 -1.43 -3.60
C THR A 54 4.86 -1.82 -4.98
N THR A 55 4.65 -0.96 -5.98
CA THR A 55 5.07 -1.18 -7.36
C THR A 55 6.58 -1.40 -7.47
N PHE A 56 7.39 -0.50 -6.91
CA PHE A 56 8.85 -0.65 -6.90
C PHE A 56 9.31 -1.80 -6.02
N GLY A 57 8.66 -2.02 -4.88
CA GLY A 57 8.97 -3.15 -4.03
C GLY A 57 8.78 -4.50 -4.72
N LEU A 58 7.70 -4.68 -5.49
CA LEU A 58 7.44 -5.91 -6.24
C LEU A 58 8.53 -6.16 -7.29
N ARG A 59 9.01 -5.09 -7.94
CA ARG A 59 10.14 -5.16 -8.88
C ARG A 59 11.45 -5.52 -8.17
N VAL A 60 11.68 -4.99 -6.96
CA VAL A 60 12.83 -5.38 -6.12
C VAL A 60 12.76 -6.86 -5.80
N LEU A 61 11.62 -7.38 -5.33
CA LEU A 61 11.45 -8.80 -5.03
C LEU A 61 11.70 -9.68 -6.25
N ALA A 62 11.06 -9.35 -7.38
CA ALA A 62 11.18 -10.12 -8.61
C ALA A 62 12.64 -10.25 -9.07
N ARG A 63 13.40 -9.14 -9.02
CA ARG A 63 14.81 -9.08 -9.43
C ARG A 63 15.77 -9.71 -8.43
N ARG A 64 15.58 -9.43 -7.14
CA ARG A 64 16.46 -9.93 -6.08
C ARG A 64 16.41 -11.46 -6.00
N TYR A 65 15.20 -12.01 -6.13
CA TYR A 65 14.96 -13.42 -5.91
C TYR A 65 14.74 -14.22 -7.20
N ASP A 66 14.84 -13.58 -8.36
CA ASP A 66 14.65 -14.22 -9.67
C ASP A 66 13.28 -14.94 -9.78
N VAL A 67 12.23 -14.19 -9.46
CA VAL A 67 10.81 -14.61 -9.58
C VAL A 67 10.05 -13.56 -10.42
N PRO A 68 10.13 -13.63 -11.77
CA PRO A 68 9.53 -12.63 -12.66
C PRO A 68 8.02 -12.45 -12.49
N GLU A 69 7.30 -13.49 -12.09
CA GLU A 69 5.85 -13.51 -11.90
C GLU A 69 5.36 -12.55 -10.81
N ILE A 70 6.22 -12.14 -9.88
CA ILE A 70 5.91 -11.10 -8.88
C ILE A 70 5.78 -9.74 -9.57
N GLU A 71 6.60 -9.45 -10.60
CA GLU A 71 6.54 -8.19 -11.35
C GLU A 71 5.25 -8.06 -12.18
N HIS A 72 4.55 -9.17 -12.47
CA HIS A 72 3.23 -9.14 -13.08
C HIS A 72 2.21 -8.34 -12.24
N LEU A 73 2.45 -8.20 -10.94
CA LEU A 73 1.58 -7.42 -10.05
C LEU A 73 1.94 -5.93 -10.00
N ALA A 74 3.13 -5.54 -10.48
CA ALA A 74 3.70 -4.22 -10.19
C ALA A 74 2.90 -3.07 -10.81
N THR A 75 2.51 -3.17 -12.09
CA THR A 75 1.78 -2.10 -12.80
C THR A 75 0.40 -2.57 -13.23
N ASN A 76 -0.53 -1.63 -13.43
CA ASN A 76 -1.86 -1.98 -13.94
C ASN A 76 -1.82 -2.68 -15.30
N ALA A 77 -0.90 -2.28 -16.19
CA ALA A 77 -0.74 -2.92 -17.49
C ALA A 77 -0.28 -4.39 -17.35
N ALA A 78 0.72 -4.65 -16.50
CA ALA A 78 1.21 -6.00 -16.24
C ALA A 78 0.14 -6.87 -15.56
N LEU A 79 -0.55 -6.33 -14.55
CA LEU A 79 -1.60 -7.02 -13.81
C LEU A 79 -2.72 -7.49 -14.74
N ARG A 80 -3.17 -6.60 -15.63
CA ARG A 80 -4.23 -6.92 -16.59
C ARG A 80 -3.82 -7.96 -17.61
N ARG A 81 -2.57 -7.91 -18.06
CA ARG A 81 -2.04 -8.81 -19.08
C ARG A 81 -1.85 -10.23 -18.55
N HIS A 82 -1.37 -10.36 -17.33
CA HIS A 82 -0.90 -11.63 -16.80
C HIS A 82 -1.81 -12.24 -15.72
N VAL A 83 -2.65 -11.43 -15.07
CA VAL A 83 -3.43 -11.87 -13.89
C VAL A 83 -4.92 -11.74 -14.11
N SER A 84 -5.44 -10.50 -14.18
CA SER A 84 -6.89 -10.30 -14.31
C SER A 84 -7.23 -8.92 -14.87
N SER A 85 -8.22 -8.90 -15.76
CA SER A 85 -8.86 -7.66 -16.24
C SER A 85 -9.90 -7.11 -15.25
N ASN A 86 -10.23 -7.87 -14.20
CA ASN A 86 -11.09 -7.43 -13.11
C ASN A 86 -10.26 -6.60 -12.12
N CYS A 87 -9.74 -5.46 -12.56
CA CYS A 87 -8.93 -4.58 -11.74
C CYS A 87 -9.13 -3.12 -12.16
N GLY A 88 -8.93 -2.21 -11.22
CA GLY A 88 -8.95 -0.77 -11.50
C GLY A 88 -7.55 -0.23 -11.79
N VAL A 89 -7.50 0.90 -12.48
CA VAL A 89 -6.28 1.71 -12.61
C VAL A 89 -6.22 2.70 -11.46
N LYS A 90 -5.01 2.95 -10.94
CA LYS A 90 -4.78 3.99 -9.94
C LYS A 90 -3.73 4.99 -10.42
N ARG A 91 -4.20 6.15 -10.83
CA ARG A 91 -3.40 7.29 -11.32
C ARG A 91 -3.16 8.36 -10.27
N ASN A 92 -3.89 8.30 -9.16
CA ASN A 92 -3.79 9.27 -8.10
C ASN A 92 -4.32 8.75 -6.76
N PHE A 93 -3.86 9.39 -5.69
CA PHE A 93 -4.65 9.60 -4.50
C PHE A 93 -5.43 10.90 -4.66
N GLY A 94 -6.76 10.84 -4.60
CA GLY A 94 -7.64 12.00 -4.59
C GLY A 94 -8.22 12.19 -3.20
N PHE A 95 -8.10 13.40 -2.65
CA PHE A 95 -8.62 13.75 -1.33
C PHE A 95 -9.60 14.90 -1.49
N VAL A 96 -10.85 14.70 -1.10
CA VAL A 96 -11.93 15.68 -1.24
C VAL A 96 -12.54 15.89 0.13
N TYR A 97 -12.44 17.11 0.63
CA TYR A 97 -12.99 17.47 1.94
C TYR A 97 -14.47 17.86 1.79
N HIS A 98 -15.28 17.49 2.78
CA HIS A 98 -16.70 17.78 2.79
C HIS A 98 -17.10 18.44 4.10
N ARG A 99 -18.00 19.42 3.96
CA ARG A 99 -18.71 20.05 5.07
C ARG A 99 -20.14 19.51 5.11
N GLU A 100 -20.63 19.21 6.29
CA GLU A 100 -21.93 18.58 6.48
C GLU A 100 -23.06 19.47 5.94
N GLY A 101 -23.99 18.87 5.19
CA GLY A 101 -25.09 19.58 4.55
C GLY A 101 -24.72 20.41 3.32
N GLU A 102 -23.43 20.58 3.00
CA GLU A 102 -22.97 21.41 1.89
C GLU A 102 -22.58 20.58 0.65
N PRO A 103 -22.78 21.10 -0.58
CA PRO A 103 -22.17 20.51 -1.76
C PRO A 103 -20.63 20.61 -1.67
N THR A 104 -19.94 19.67 -2.30
CA THR A 104 -18.47 19.69 -2.41
C THR A 104 -17.99 21.00 -3.00
N ARG A 105 -17.03 21.64 -2.34
CA ARG A 105 -16.36 22.85 -2.81
C ARG A 105 -15.20 22.48 -3.74
N PRO A 106 -15.05 23.16 -4.89
CA PRO A 106 -14.03 22.81 -5.88
C PRO A 106 -12.59 23.11 -5.42
N ASP A 107 -12.43 23.98 -4.44
CA ASP A 107 -11.17 24.40 -3.82
C ASP A 107 -10.74 23.54 -2.63
N GLU A 108 -11.66 22.76 -2.03
CA GLU A 108 -11.38 21.89 -0.89
C GLU A 108 -11.05 20.44 -1.32
N CYS A 109 -10.09 20.30 -2.24
CA CYS A 109 -9.55 19.00 -2.62
C CYS A 109 -8.05 19.05 -2.91
N THR A 110 -7.32 17.99 -2.59
CA THR A 110 -5.91 17.78 -2.95
C THR A 110 -5.72 16.49 -3.75
N GLN A 111 -4.62 16.40 -4.52
CA GLN A 111 -4.31 15.20 -5.30
C GLN A 111 -2.80 14.91 -5.29
N TYR A 112 -2.45 13.63 -5.19
CA TYR A 112 -1.10 13.13 -5.43
C TYR A 112 -1.13 12.08 -6.54
N PRO A 113 -0.72 12.44 -7.76
CA PRO A 113 -0.61 11.50 -8.87
C PRO A 113 0.39 10.37 -8.60
N THR A 114 0.09 9.18 -9.10
CA THR A 114 1.02 8.05 -9.16
C THR A 114 1.88 8.16 -10.42
N TRP A 115 2.85 7.25 -10.58
CA TRP A 115 3.81 7.33 -11.68
C TRP A 115 3.16 6.87 -13.00
N GLY A 116 3.41 7.59 -14.09
CA GLY A 116 2.90 7.18 -15.41
C GLY A 116 3.67 6.00 -16.00
N PRO A 117 3.23 5.45 -17.15
CA PRO A 117 4.01 4.47 -17.89
C PRO A 117 5.42 4.99 -18.22
N PRO A 118 6.44 4.12 -18.21
CA PRO A 118 6.40 2.66 -18.02
C PRO A 118 6.43 2.21 -16.53
N LEU A 119 6.60 3.15 -15.59
CA LEU A 119 6.85 2.85 -14.17
C LEU A 119 5.57 2.65 -13.35
N GLY A 120 4.42 3.03 -13.91
CA GLY A 120 3.08 2.77 -13.43
C GLY A 120 2.10 2.80 -14.60
N PRO A 121 0.81 3.16 -14.40
CA PRO A 121 0.19 3.51 -13.14
C PRO A 121 0.08 2.32 -12.18
N ASP A 122 -0.14 2.66 -10.91
CA ASP A 122 -0.51 1.72 -9.85
C ASP A 122 -1.88 1.09 -10.14
N SER A 123 -2.26 0.11 -9.31
CA SER A 123 -3.46 -0.70 -9.52
C SER A 123 -4.43 -0.62 -8.35
N HIS A 124 -5.72 -0.80 -8.65
CA HIS A 124 -6.67 -1.32 -7.70
C HIS A 124 -6.79 -2.83 -7.90
N TYR A 125 -6.19 -3.60 -7.00
CA TYR A 125 -6.25 -5.05 -6.99
C TYR A 125 -7.64 -5.52 -6.58
N PHE A 126 -8.24 -6.35 -7.44
CA PHE A 126 -9.30 -7.24 -6.99
C PHE A 126 -8.66 -8.47 -6.36
N ARG A 127 -8.52 -8.42 -5.03
CA ARG A 127 -7.64 -9.33 -4.27
C ARG A 127 -7.94 -10.81 -4.43
N GLN A 128 -9.19 -11.18 -4.71
CA GLN A 128 -9.53 -12.59 -4.89
C GLN A 128 -8.85 -13.22 -6.13
N ASP A 129 -8.63 -12.43 -7.18
CA ASP A 129 -7.93 -12.89 -8.39
C ASP A 129 -6.40 -12.82 -8.18
N VAL A 130 -5.93 -11.72 -7.57
CA VAL A 130 -4.50 -11.49 -7.32
C VAL A 130 -3.91 -12.54 -6.38
N ASP A 131 -4.59 -12.82 -5.26
CA ASP A 131 -4.12 -13.79 -4.28
C ASP A 131 -4.21 -15.22 -4.85
N ALA A 132 -5.26 -15.54 -5.62
CA ALA A 132 -5.37 -16.83 -6.30
C ALA A 132 -4.24 -17.04 -7.32
N TYR A 133 -3.92 -16.01 -8.11
CA TYR A 133 -2.80 -16.05 -9.03
C TYR A 133 -1.48 -16.33 -8.31
N MET A 134 -1.16 -15.58 -7.25
CA MET A 134 0.10 -15.82 -6.51
C MET A 134 0.11 -17.16 -5.78
N PHE A 135 -1.04 -17.67 -5.32
CA PHE A 135 -1.13 -19.03 -4.80
C PHE A 135 -0.73 -20.06 -5.85
N HIS A 136 -1.21 -19.94 -7.09
CA HIS A 136 -0.83 -20.84 -8.18
C HIS A 136 0.64 -20.69 -8.59
N VAL A 137 1.19 -19.46 -8.57
CA VAL A 137 2.63 -19.24 -8.75
C VAL A 137 3.44 -19.94 -7.66
N ALA A 138 3.04 -19.86 -6.39
CA ALA A 138 3.72 -20.59 -5.31
C ALA A 138 3.75 -22.11 -5.58
N VAL A 139 2.61 -22.69 -5.98
CA VAL A 139 2.53 -24.11 -6.34
C VAL A 139 3.42 -24.46 -7.53
N SER A 140 3.48 -23.61 -8.58
CA SER A 140 4.32 -23.89 -9.76
C SER A 140 5.81 -23.87 -9.47
N TYR A 141 6.23 -23.20 -8.39
CA TYR A 141 7.61 -23.20 -7.89
C TYR A 141 7.92 -24.33 -6.90
N GLY A 142 6.95 -25.22 -6.61
CA GLY A 142 7.16 -26.40 -5.78
C GLY A 142 6.75 -26.24 -4.31
N VAL A 143 6.04 -25.17 -3.95
CA VAL A 143 5.46 -25.05 -2.60
C VAL A 143 4.40 -26.13 -2.40
N THR A 144 4.53 -26.92 -1.32
CA THR A 144 3.46 -27.83 -0.89
C THR A 144 2.37 -27.02 -0.20
N ALA A 145 1.28 -26.76 -0.92
CA ALA A 145 0.23 -25.88 -0.45
C ALA A 145 -1.08 -26.64 -0.17
N TYR A 146 -1.69 -26.41 0.98
CA TYR A 146 -3.00 -26.94 1.34
C TYR A 146 -3.97 -25.81 1.68
N THR A 147 -5.07 -25.72 0.93
CA THR A 147 -6.23 -24.90 1.27
C THR A 147 -7.17 -25.67 2.20
N HIS A 148 -8.15 -24.98 2.78
CA HIS A 148 -9.12 -25.51 3.74
C HIS A 148 -8.44 -26.29 4.87
N THR A 149 -7.25 -25.85 5.28
CA THR A 149 -6.42 -26.53 6.26
C THR A 149 -6.10 -25.54 7.37
N MET A 150 -7.00 -25.49 8.36
CA MET A 150 -6.81 -24.67 9.52
C MET A 150 -5.72 -25.26 10.40
N VAL A 151 -4.73 -24.45 10.77
CA VAL A 151 -3.80 -24.77 11.86
C VAL A 151 -4.53 -24.45 13.15
N ASP A 152 -4.61 -25.42 14.07
CA ASP A 152 -5.23 -25.22 15.38
C ASP A 152 -4.16 -24.99 16.47
N ASP A 153 -2.95 -25.52 16.27
CA ASP A 153 -1.83 -25.33 17.21
C ASP A 153 -0.45 -25.37 16.53
N VAL A 154 0.54 -24.74 17.17
CA VAL A 154 1.96 -24.83 16.80
C VAL A 154 2.76 -25.06 18.07
N LYS A 155 3.51 -26.16 18.09
CA LYS A 155 4.36 -26.56 19.22
C LYS A 155 5.81 -26.33 18.85
N PHE A 156 6.49 -25.44 19.57
CA PHE A 156 7.89 -25.14 19.33
C PHE A 156 8.79 -26.10 20.12
N GLU A 157 9.83 -26.57 19.44
CA GLU A 157 10.84 -27.52 19.88
C GLU A 157 12.23 -26.88 19.63
N GLU A 158 13.31 -27.47 20.15
CA GLU A 158 14.67 -26.89 20.04
C GLU A 158 15.16 -26.78 18.57
N ASP A 159 14.78 -27.74 17.74
CA ASP A 159 15.21 -27.88 16.35
C ASP A 159 14.10 -27.54 15.33
N GLY A 160 12.95 -27.00 15.78
CA GLY A 160 11.87 -26.61 14.88
C GLY A 160 10.51 -26.45 15.54
N ALA A 161 9.45 -26.76 14.80
CA ALA A 161 8.09 -26.70 15.27
C ALA A 161 7.18 -27.74 14.62
N THR A 162 6.23 -28.25 15.39
CA THR A 162 5.14 -29.10 14.93
C THR A 162 3.85 -28.30 14.77
N LEU A 163 3.35 -28.18 13.53
CA LEU A 163 2.07 -27.55 13.19
C LEU A 163 0.96 -28.61 13.24
N VAL A 164 -0.01 -28.43 14.13
CA VAL A 164 -1.18 -29.30 14.26
C VAL A 164 -2.33 -28.70 13.49
N THR A 165 -2.81 -29.41 12.49
CA THR A 165 -3.97 -28.98 11.68
C THR A 165 -5.24 -29.66 12.17
N ARG A 166 -6.38 -29.02 11.90
CA ARG A 166 -7.70 -29.51 12.28
C ARG A 166 -7.99 -30.92 11.75
N ASP A 167 -7.76 -31.11 10.44
CA ASP A 167 -8.24 -32.29 9.73
C ASP A 167 -7.14 -33.04 8.93
N ARG A 168 -5.91 -32.49 8.83
CA ARG A 168 -4.81 -33.11 8.06
C ARG A 168 -3.70 -33.69 8.92
N GLY A 169 -3.90 -33.74 10.25
CA GLY A 169 -2.90 -34.19 11.21
C GLY A 169 -1.78 -33.15 11.38
N SER A 170 -0.57 -33.62 11.68
CA SER A 170 0.56 -32.74 11.96
C SER A 170 1.58 -32.69 10.83
N PHE A 171 2.30 -31.57 10.77
CA PHE A 171 3.46 -31.31 9.92
C PHE A 171 4.60 -30.76 10.78
N ARG A 172 5.85 -30.98 10.38
CA ARG A 172 7.03 -30.44 11.07
C ARG A 172 7.77 -29.48 10.16
N ALA A 173 8.27 -28.38 10.71
CA ALA A 173 9.11 -27.43 10.01
C ALA A 173 10.24 -26.88 10.89
N SER A 174 11.39 -26.55 10.29
CA SER A 174 12.50 -25.93 11.03
C SER A 174 12.21 -24.47 11.43
N TYR A 175 11.29 -23.80 10.73
CA TYR A 175 10.88 -22.43 11.03
C TYR A 175 9.42 -22.16 10.61
N VAL A 176 8.70 -21.31 11.35
CA VAL A 176 7.30 -20.96 11.08
C VAL A 176 7.14 -19.47 10.79
N VAL A 177 6.50 -19.13 9.68
CA VAL A 177 6.11 -17.75 9.34
C VAL A 177 4.60 -17.62 9.42
N ASP A 178 4.10 -16.78 10.32
CA ASP A 178 2.68 -16.43 10.38
C ASP A 178 2.37 -15.27 9.43
N ALA A 179 1.62 -15.59 8.38
CA ALA A 179 1.12 -14.69 7.35
C ALA A 179 -0.42 -14.52 7.43
N GLY A 180 -1.04 -14.87 8.57
CA GLY A 180 -2.49 -14.89 8.78
C GLY A 180 -3.18 -13.52 8.87
N GLY A 181 -2.41 -12.42 8.80
CA GLY A 181 -2.93 -11.06 8.89
C GLY A 181 -3.62 -10.81 10.24
N MET A 182 -4.75 -10.12 10.24
CA MET A 182 -5.51 -9.84 11.48
C MET A 182 -5.96 -11.10 12.24
N ARG A 183 -6.00 -12.26 11.56
CA ARG A 183 -6.35 -13.55 12.15
C ARG A 183 -5.12 -14.45 12.35
N ALA A 184 -3.93 -13.86 12.39
CA ALA A 184 -2.70 -14.56 12.74
C ALA A 184 -2.84 -15.23 14.10
N MET A 185 -2.37 -16.47 14.19
CA MET A 185 -2.56 -17.30 15.39
C MET A 185 -1.39 -17.22 16.36
N LEU A 186 -0.16 -17.09 15.87
CA LEU A 186 1.03 -17.06 16.72
C LEU A 186 0.97 -15.91 17.75
N PRO A 187 0.48 -14.71 17.42
CA PRO A 187 0.36 -13.64 18.41
C PRO A 187 -0.52 -14.00 19.62
N GLU A 188 -1.62 -14.71 19.40
CA GLU A 188 -2.52 -15.16 20.48
C GLU A 188 -1.91 -16.34 21.24
N ARG A 189 -1.43 -17.36 20.51
CA ARG A 189 -0.87 -18.59 21.09
C ARG A 189 0.35 -18.34 21.96
N LEU A 190 1.19 -17.39 21.57
CA LEU A 190 2.44 -17.04 22.27
C LEU A 190 2.27 -15.87 23.25
N GLY A 191 1.05 -15.37 23.46
CA GLY A 191 0.79 -14.24 24.36
C GLY A 191 1.51 -12.94 23.95
N LEU A 192 1.72 -12.75 22.64
CA LEU A 192 2.44 -11.58 22.11
C LEU A 192 1.52 -10.39 21.91
N ARG A 193 0.21 -10.59 21.78
CA ARG A 193 -0.74 -9.47 21.66
C ARG A 193 -0.63 -8.55 22.86
N GLN A 194 -0.69 -7.26 22.58
CA GLN A 194 -0.68 -6.20 23.58
C GLN A 194 -1.76 -5.17 23.27
N GLU A 195 -2.12 -4.37 24.26
CA GLU A 195 -2.93 -3.18 24.00
C GLU A 195 -2.18 -2.31 22.98
N PRO A 196 -2.82 -1.91 21.87
CA PRO A 196 -2.11 -1.25 20.78
C PRO A 196 -1.57 0.10 21.25
N PRO A 197 -0.23 0.31 21.24
CA PRO A 197 0.41 1.52 21.77
C PRO A 197 0.35 2.67 20.76
N TYR A 198 -0.75 2.73 20.02
CA TYR A 198 -0.96 3.62 18.89
C TYR A 198 -1.90 4.76 19.27
N ARG A 199 -1.57 5.97 18.85
CA ARG A 199 -2.41 7.18 18.98
C ARG A 199 -3.66 7.07 18.13
N THR A 200 -3.55 6.42 16.98
CA THR A 200 -4.67 6.19 16.08
C THR A 200 -5.70 5.29 16.76
N ARG A 201 -6.94 5.76 16.78
CA ARG A 201 -8.10 5.07 17.35
C ARG A 201 -9.23 5.17 16.34
N SER A 202 -9.25 4.25 15.38
CA SER A 202 -10.26 4.25 14.32
C SER A 202 -10.95 2.90 14.17
N ARG A 203 -12.19 2.95 13.68
CA ARG A 203 -12.98 1.78 13.28
C ARG A 203 -13.42 1.88 11.83
N THR A 204 -13.73 0.75 11.22
CA THR A 204 -14.01 0.66 9.79
C THR A 204 -15.34 -0.05 9.52
N ILE A 205 -16.12 0.46 8.56
CA ILE A 205 -17.27 -0.22 7.96
C ILE A 205 -17.02 -0.35 6.46
N PHE A 206 -17.08 -1.55 5.88
CA PHE A 206 -16.74 -1.72 4.47
C PHE A 206 -17.50 -2.83 3.75
N THR A 207 -17.60 -2.72 2.43
CA THR A 207 -18.18 -3.71 1.52
C THR A 207 -17.70 -3.49 0.08
N HIS A 208 -18.14 -4.33 -0.86
CA HIS A 208 -18.09 -4.04 -2.29
C HIS A 208 -19.49 -3.68 -2.78
N MET A 209 -19.56 -2.73 -3.71
CA MET A 209 -20.79 -2.25 -4.31
C MET A 209 -20.75 -2.31 -5.83
N VAL A 210 -21.92 -2.39 -6.44
CA VAL A 210 -22.15 -2.04 -7.85
C VAL A 210 -22.88 -0.71 -7.93
N GLY A 211 -22.88 -0.07 -9.08
CA GLY A 211 -23.69 1.13 -9.33
C GLY A 211 -23.18 2.42 -8.67
N VAL A 212 -21.98 2.39 -8.07
CA VAL A 212 -21.27 3.61 -7.61
C VAL A 212 -20.94 4.46 -8.84
N ARG A 213 -21.28 5.75 -8.81
CA ARG A 213 -20.96 6.66 -9.92
C ARG A 213 -19.49 7.11 -9.84
N PRO A 214 -18.82 7.31 -10.99
CA PRO A 214 -17.56 8.05 -11.02
C PRO A 214 -17.75 9.42 -10.34
N PHE A 215 -16.88 9.80 -9.42
CA PHE A 215 -17.01 11.08 -8.72
C PHE A 215 -16.95 12.27 -9.68
N ASP A 216 -16.15 12.17 -10.75
CA ASP A 216 -16.07 13.16 -11.82
C ASP A 216 -17.41 13.46 -12.53
N ALA A 217 -18.44 12.62 -12.35
CA ALA A 217 -19.78 12.84 -12.88
C ALA A 217 -20.72 13.61 -11.91
N VAL A 218 -20.33 13.75 -10.63
CA VAL A 218 -21.16 14.37 -9.58
C VAL A 218 -20.43 15.47 -8.79
N SER A 219 -19.12 15.60 -8.99
CA SER A 219 -18.26 16.65 -8.44
C SER A 219 -18.39 17.95 -9.25
N PRO A 220 -17.89 19.08 -8.73
CA PRO A 220 -17.60 20.23 -9.57
C PRO A 220 -16.76 19.84 -10.81
N PRO A 221 -16.92 20.53 -11.95
CA PRO A 221 -16.19 20.21 -13.17
C PRO A 221 -14.70 20.58 -13.06
N ARG A 222 -13.87 19.95 -13.92
CA ARG A 222 -12.40 20.10 -13.93
C ARG A 222 -11.93 21.53 -13.96
N GLU A 223 -12.61 22.39 -14.70
CA GLU A 223 -12.26 23.80 -14.86
C GLU A 223 -12.29 24.56 -13.52
N GLN A 224 -13.11 24.09 -12.57
CA GLN A 224 -13.22 24.66 -11.23
C GLN A 224 -12.19 24.04 -10.28
N HIS A 225 -12.12 22.71 -10.18
CA HIS A 225 -11.24 22.06 -9.21
C HIS A 225 -9.78 21.93 -9.66
N ARG A 226 -9.51 22.04 -10.98
CA ARG A 226 -8.17 22.09 -11.61
C ARG A 226 -7.25 20.90 -11.30
N MET A 227 -7.78 19.77 -10.84
CA MET A 227 -6.96 18.59 -10.57
C MET A 227 -6.45 17.95 -11.86
N PRO A 228 -5.20 17.44 -11.88
CA PRO A 228 -4.57 16.94 -13.10
C PRO A 228 -5.04 15.55 -13.54
N SER A 229 -5.68 14.78 -12.66
CA SER A 229 -6.18 13.43 -12.95
C SER A 229 -7.65 13.29 -12.51
N PRO A 230 -8.48 12.51 -13.23
CA PRO A 230 -9.84 12.21 -12.79
C PRO A 230 -9.84 11.51 -11.43
N PHE A 231 -10.75 11.91 -10.54
CA PHE A 231 -10.85 11.31 -9.20
C PHE A 231 -11.22 9.83 -9.25
N SER A 232 -12.08 9.45 -10.19
CA SER A 232 -12.53 8.08 -10.41
C SER A 232 -11.42 7.14 -10.93
N GLN A 233 -10.33 7.68 -11.47
CA GLN A 233 -9.16 6.89 -11.90
C GLN A 233 -8.09 6.76 -10.80
N GLY A 234 -8.45 6.96 -9.54
CA GLY A 234 -7.56 6.85 -8.40
C GLY A 234 -8.27 6.35 -7.16
N THR A 235 -7.53 6.27 -6.06
CA THR A 235 -8.11 6.01 -4.73
C THR A 235 -8.68 7.33 -4.22
N LEU A 236 -10.01 7.42 -4.17
CA LEU A 236 -10.71 8.61 -3.71
C LEU A 236 -11.00 8.52 -2.22
N HIS A 237 -10.69 9.59 -1.50
CA HIS A 237 -10.87 9.76 -0.06
C HIS A 237 -11.82 10.94 0.14
N HIS A 238 -13.03 10.66 0.56
CA HIS A 238 -13.98 11.66 1.03
C HIS A 238 -13.73 11.91 2.50
N MET A 239 -13.09 13.03 2.82
CA MET A 239 -12.68 13.38 4.18
C MET A 239 -13.70 14.32 4.80
N PHE A 240 -13.87 14.22 6.11
CA PHE A 240 -14.68 15.11 6.92
C PHE A 240 -14.14 15.07 8.35
N GLN A 241 -14.64 15.95 9.21
CA GLN A 241 -14.15 16.01 10.59
C GLN A 241 -14.36 14.67 11.33
N GLY A 242 -13.25 14.06 11.73
CA GLY A 242 -13.17 12.78 12.44
C GLY A 242 -13.46 11.53 11.60
N GLY A 243 -13.39 11.60 10.27
CA GLY A 243 -13.56 10.40 9.45
C GLY A 243 -13.31 10.60 7.97
N TRP A 244 -13.28 9.48 7.26
CA TRP A 244 -13.12 9.49 5.82
C TRP A 244 -13.74 8.25 5.18
N LEU A 245 -14.10 8.34 3.90
CA LEU A 245 -14.65 7.23 3.13
C LEU A 245 -13.79 6.99 1.88
N TRP A 246 -13.41 5.74 1.64
CA TRP A 246 -12.73 5.33 0.42
C TRP A 246 -13.72 4.94 -0.67
N VAL A 247 -13.37 5.29 -1.91
CA VAL A 247 -14.00 4.77 -3.13
C VAL A 247 -12.89 4.27 -4.04
N ILE A 248 -12.83 2.96 -4.22
CA ILE A 248 -11.79 2.24 -4.98
C ILE A 248 -12.49 1.44 -6.09
N PRO A 249 -12.72 2.06 -7.25
CA PRO A 249 -13.39 1.40 -8.36
C PRO A 249 -12.48 0.39 -9.05
N PHE A 250 -13.05 -0.76 -9.43
CA PHE A 250 -12.42 -1.72 -10.33
C PHE A 250 -12.88 -1.52 -11.79
N ASP A 251 -13.92 -0.72 -12.03
CA ASP A 251 -14.55 -0.44 -13.33
C ASP A 251 -14.03 0.84 -14.02
N ASN A 252 -12.96 1.46 -13.51
CA ASN A 252 -12.54 2.83 -13.87
C ASN A 252 -11.62 2.96 -15.11
N GLN A 253 -11.59 1.93 -15.95
CA GLN A 253 -10.84 1.92 -17.20
C GLN A 253 -11.60 1.16 -18.28
N SER A 254 -11.48 1.61 -19.52
CA SER A 254 -12.27 1.12 -20.67
C SER A 254 -12.16 -0.38 -20.97
N THR A 255 -11.13 -1.04 -20.45
CA THR A 255 -10.79 -2.44 -20.68
C THR A 255 -10.98 -3.31 -19.45
N SER A 256 -11.50 -2.74 -18.35
CA SER A 256 -11.91 -3.53 -17.19
C SER A 256 -13.16 -4.34 -17.52
N THR A 257 -13.24 -5.53 -16.94
CA THR A 257 -14.43 -6.39 -16.98
C THR A 257 -15.26 -6.33 -15.69
N SER A 258 -14.82 -5.52 -14.72
CA SER A 258 -15.50 -5.35 -13.44
C SER A 258 -16.63 -4.34 -13.51
N GLU A 259 -17.65 -4.54 -12.69
CA GLU A 259 -18.64 -3.52 -12.31
C GLU A 259 -18.56 -3.14 -10.83
N LEU A 260 -17.55 -3.68 -10.14
CA LEU A 260 -17.41 -3.58 -8.70
C LEU A 260 -16.63 -2.32 -8.29
N CYS A 261 -16.98 -1.80 -7.13
CA CYS A 261 -16.25 -0.77 -6.44
C CYS A 261 -16.09 -1.17 -4.97
N SER A 262 -14.87 -1.14 -4.47
CA SER A 262 -14.61 -1.25 -3.04
C SER A 262 -14.92 0.06 -2.35
N VAL A 263 -15.64 -0.02 -1.24
CA VAL A 263 -16.13 1.12 -0.49
C VAL A 263 -16.01 0.85 1.00
N GLY A 264 -15.50 1.82 1.75
CA GLY A 264 -15.46 1.73 3.19
C GLY A 264 -15.33 3.08 3.87
N LEU A 265 -15.83 3.13 5.10
CA LEU A 265 -15.93 4.28 5.95
C LEU A 265 -15.06 4.04 7.18
N ASN A 266 -14.13 4.94 7.41
CA ASN A 266 -13.23 4.96 8.55
C ASN A 266 -13.60 6.13 9.46
N LEU A 267 -13.74 5.84 10.75
CA LEU A 267 -14.24 6.79 11.74
C LEU A 267 -13.29 6.82 12.93
N ASP A 268 -12.95 8.04 13.38
CA ASP A 268 -12.33 8.28 14.68
C ASP A 268 -13.26 7.77 15.78
N LEU A 269 -12.78 6.81 16.56
CA LEU A 269 -13.55 6.12 17.57
C LEU A 269 -13.96 7.04 18.72
N ASP A 270 -13.15 8.05 19.03
CA ASP A 270 -13.43 8.98 20.14
C ASP A 270 -14.52 9.99 19.75
N ARG A 271 -14.71 10.25 18.45
CA ARG A 271 -15.77 11.13 17.93
C ARG A 271 -17.03 10.38 17.50
N TYR A 272 -16.87 9.22 16.88
CA TYR A 272 -17.94 8.40 16.35
C TYR A 272 -17.82 6.98 16.91
N PRO A 273 -18.15 6.79 18.21
CA PRO A 273 -18.16 5.47 18.82
C PRO A 273 -19.11 4.55 18.07
N ARG A 274 -18.88 3.23 18.15
CA ARG A 274 -19.76 2.26 17.52
C ARG A 274 -21.13 2.28 18.20
N PRO A 275 -22.24 2.49 17.47
CA PRO A 275 -23.58 2.39 18.04
C PRO A 275 -23.95 0.93 18.32
N ASP A 276 -24.67 0.68 19.42
CA ASP A 276 -25.09 -0.67 19.83
C ASP A 276 -26.34 -1.16 19.07
N ASP A 277 -27.20 -0.24 18.64
CA ASP A 277 -28.55 -0.50 18.14
C ASP A 277 -28.73 -0.20 16.64
N VAL A 278 -27.63 0.04 15.92
CA VAL A 278 -27.64 0.40 14.49
C VAL A 278 -26.83 -0.62 13.69
N SER A 279 -27.42 -1.12 12.61
CA SER A 279 -26.70 -2.02 11.70
C SER A 279 -25.56 -1.29 10.98
N ALA A 280 -24.49 -2.01 10.62
CA ALA A 280 -23.36 -1.45 9.88
C ALA A 280 -23.79 -0.77 8.56
N GLU A 281 -24.78 -1.35 7.87
CA GLU A 281 -25.35 -0.76 6.66
C GLU A 281 -26.06 0.56 6.96
N GLU A 282 -26.94 0.58 7.96
CA GLU A 282 -27.69 1.77 8.33
C GLU A 282 -26.75 2.91 8.75
N GLU A 283 -25.75 2.61 9.57
CA GLU A 283 -24.73 3.57 9.98
C GLU A 283 -23.95 4.12 8.78
N PHE A 284 -23.47 3.24 7.89
CA PHE A 284 -22.78 3.64 6.67
C PHE A 284 -23.61 4.65 5.86
N TRP A 285 -24.90 4.35 5.67
CA TRP A 285 -25.79 5.24 4.92
C TRP A 285 -26.15 6.53 5.68
N ARG A 286 -26.23 6.52 7.02
CA ARG A 286 -26.36 7.73 7.83
C ARG A 286 -25.19 8.68 7.55
N HIS A 287 -23.96 8.17 7.53
CA HIS A 287 -22.78 8.98 7.20
C HIS A 287 -22.76 9.47 5.75
N VAL A 288 -23.08 8.61 4.77
CA VAL A 288 -23.13 9.01 3.35
C VAL A 288 -24.13 10.15 3.11
N ARG A 289 -25.29 10.12 3.77
CA ARG A 289 -26.35 11.13 3.59
C ARG A 289 -26.00 12.50 4.18
N ARG A 290 -25.02 12.60 5.08
CA ARG A 290 -24.53 13.90 5.63
C ARG A 290 -23.90 14.79 4.55
N PHE A 291 -23.43 14.20 3.45
CA PHE A 291 -22.65 14.89 2.43
C PHE A 291 -23.33 14.81 1.05
N PRO A 292 -24.05 15.86 0.59
CA PRO A 292 -24.85 15.85 -0.64
C PRO A 292 -24.15 15.30 -1.89
N SER A 293 -22.88 15.63 -2.13
CA SER A 293 -22.14 15.10 -3.30
C SER A 293 -21.83 13.62 -3.18
N VAL A 294 -21.49 13.14 -1.98
CA VAL A 294 -21.26 11.72 -1.71
C VAL A 294 -22.58 10.97 -1.86
N ALA A 295 -23.67 11.45 -1.27
CA ALA A 295 -25.00 10.87 -1.46
C ALA A 295 -25.39 10.75 -2.94
N ARG A 296 -25.11 11.76 -3.79
CA ARG A 296 -25.32 11.68 -5.24
C ARG A 296 -24.44 10.64 -5.94
N GLN A 297 -23.21 10.45 -5.49
CA GLN A 297 -22.32 9.41 -6.01
C GLN A 297 -22.88 8.00 -5.76
N PHE A 298 -23.48 7.82 -4.59
CA PHE A 298 -24.01 6.56 -4.09
C PHE A 298 -25.51 6.34 -4.38
N GLU A 299 -26.19 7.27 -5.07
CA GLU A 299 -27.64 7.23 -5.33
C GLU A 299 -28.13 5.88 -5.91
N ARG A 300 -27.32 5.25 -6.77
CA ARG A 300 -27.60 3.96 -7.41
C ARG A 300 -26.74 2.82 -6.87
N ALA A 301 -25.93 3.07 -5.85
CA ALA A 301 -25.01 2.08 -5.32
C ALA A 301 -25.76 1.01 -4.52
N ARG A 302 -25.36 -0.24 -4.67
CA ARG A 302 -25.91 -1.39 -3.94
C ARG A 302 -24.78 -2.30 -3.50
N ALA A 303 -24.79 -2.71 -2.23
CA ALA A 303 -23.83 -3.68 -1.73
C ALA A 303 -24.04 -5.05 -2.41
N VAL A 304 -22.96 -5.69 -2.83
CA VAL A 304 -22.98 -7.07 -3.37
C VAL A 304 -22.41 -8.08 -2.38
N ARG A 305 -22.05 -7.61 -1.19
CA ARG A 305 -21.55 -8.42 -0.06
C ARG A 305 -22.07 -7.81 1.24
N PRO A 306 -22.17 -8.59 2.33
CA PRO A 306 -22.47 -8.06 3.64
C PRO A 306 -21.49 -6.96 4.05
N TYR A 307 -21.98 -5.95 4.76
CA TYR A 307 -21.11 -4.98 5.41
C TYR A 307 -20.32 -5.64 6.53
N VAL A 308 -19.03 -5.35 6.60
CA VAL A 308 -18.17 -5.70 7.74
C VAL A 308 -17.96 -4.43 8.55
N SER A 309 -18.24 -4.50 9.85
CA SER A 309 -17.93 -3.42 10.81
C SER A 309 -16.92 -3.94 11.83
N THR A 310 -15.91 -3.14 12.12
CA THR A 310 -14.93 -3.43 13.17
C THR A 310 -15.22 -2.60 14.42
N ASP A 311 -14.67 -3.04 15.55
CA ASP A 311 -14.40 -2.16 16.68
C ASP A 311 -13.12 -1.36 16.39
N ARG A 312 -12.26 -1.13 17.39
CA ARG A 312 -10.93 -0.55 17.16
C ARG A 312 -10.16 -1.43 16.16
N THR A 313 -9.75 -0.83 15.05
CA THR A 313 -9.07 -1.55 13.95
C THR A 313 -7.61 -1.84 14.27
N GLN A 314 -6.99 -1.00 15.09
CA GLN A 314 -5.59 -1.13 15.46
C GLN A 314 -5.38 -2.35 16.36
N PHE A 315 -4.34 -3.13 16.07
CA PHE A 315 -3.82 -4.17 16.95
C PHE A 315 -2.29 -4.15 16.92
N ALA A 316 -1.65 -4.73 17.94
CA ALA A 316 -0.20 -4.82 18.02
C ALA A 316 0.26 -6.11 18.70
N SER A 317 1.42 -6.59 18.29
CA SER A 317 2.20 -7.61 19.03
C SER A 317 3.40 -6.96 19.72
N GLN A 318 3.94 -7.59 20.76
CA GLN A 318 5.18 -7.13 21.42
C GLN A 318 6.41 -7.37 20.55
N LYS A 319 6.44 -8.52 19.86
CA LYS A 319 7.54 -8.97 19.01
C LYS A 319 7.02 -9.45 17.65
N VAL A 320 7.89 -9.37 16.65
CA VAL A 320 7.67 -9.86 15.28
C VAL A 320 8.48 -11.13 15.03
N VAL A 321 9.54 -11.35 15.80
CA VAL A 321 10.47 -12.48 15.64
C VAL A 321 10.68 -13.13 17.01
N GLY A 322 10.77 -14.45 17.02
CA GLY A 322 11.32 -15.22 18.12
C GLY A 322 12.02 -16.49 17.63
N ASP A 323 12.32 -17.37 18.58
CA ASP A 323 12.99 -18.63 18.29
C ASP A 323 12.09 -19.53 17.43
N ARG A 324 12.59 -19.92 16.25
CA ARG A 324 11.88 -20.73 15.24
C ARG A 324 10.59 -20.10 14.66
N TRP A 325 10.32 -18.82 14.85
CA TRP A 325 9.17 -18.16 14.20
C TRP A 325 9.34 -16.67 13.90
N CYS A 326 8.60 -16.20 12.89
CA CYS A 326 8.36 -14.77 12.69
C CYS A 326 6.94 -14.49 12.20
N LEU A 327 6.53 -13.23 12.32
CA LEU A 327 5.26 -12.70 11.83
C LEU A 327 5.53 -11.84 10.59
N LEU A 328 4.71 -11.98 9.55
CA LEU A 328 4.64 -10.91 8.55
C LEU A 328 4.04 -9.64 9.19
N PRO A 329 4.32 -8.44 8.66
CA PRO A 329 3.94 -7.19 9.33
C PRO A 329 2.47 -7.10 9.74
N HIS A 330 1.54 -7.50 8.86
CA HIS A 330 0.09 -7.45 9.15
C HIS A 330 -0.42 -8.59 10.03
N ALA A 331 0.42 -9.59 10.32
CA ALA A 331 0.16 -10.53 11.41
C ALA A 331 0.51 -9.89 12.77
N SER A 332 1.50 -8.99 12.79
CA SER A 332 1.96 -8.31 14.00
C SER A 332 1.13 -7.07 14.35
N ASP A 333 0.92 -6.15 13.42
CA ASP A 333 0.26 -4.87 13.71
C ASP A 333 -0.58 -4.36 12.54
N PHE A 334 -1.49 -3.44 12.85
CA PHE A 334 -2.25 -2.68 11.86
C PHE A 334 -2.57 -1.28 12.40
N ILE A 335 -2.57 -0.28 11.51
CA ILE A 335 -2.94 1.10 11.83
C ILE A 335 -4.27 1.44 11.17
N ASP A 336 -4.28 1.83 9.91
CA ASP A 336 -5.47 2.33 9.22
C ASP A 336 -5.27 2.15 7.70
N PRO A 337 -6.34 1.95 6.91
CA PRO A 337 -6.23 1.85 5.45
C PRO A 337 -5.75 3.14 4.77
N LEU A 338 -5.76 4.29 5.46
CA LEU A 338 -5.32 5.58 4.92
C LEU A 338 -3.87 5.49 4.41
N PHE A 339 -3.62 6.06 3.22
CA PHE A 339 -2.35 5.99 2.47
C PHE A 339 -1.94 4.61 1.95
N SER A 340 -2.75 3.56 2.16
CA SER A 340 -2.57 2.23 1.54
C SER A 340 -1.18 1.61 1.79
N SER A 341 -0.65 1.80 3.00
CA SER A 341 0.71 1.38 3.36
C SER A 341 0.91 -0.12 3.44
N GLY A 342 -0.16 -0.89 3.67
CA GLY A 342 -0.02 -2.28 4.09
C GLY A 342 0.71 -3.18 3.09
N LEU A 343 0.36 -3.12 1.82
CA LEU A 343 1.05 -3.91 0.79
C LEU A 343 2.52 -3.49 0.64
N ALA A 344 2.82 -2.19 0.68
CA ALA A 344 4.18 -1.68 0.62
C ALA A 344 5.04 -2.17 1.80
N VAL A 345 4.50 -2.12 3.02
CA VAL A 345 5.17 -2.65 4.23
C VAL A 345 5.44 -4.15 4.09
N THR A 346 4.46 -4.92 3.59
CA THR A 346 4.61 -6.37 3.38
C THR A 346 5.75 -6.67 2.43
N VAL A 347 5.74 -6.04 1.25
CA VAL A 347 6.74 -6.27 0.20
C VAL A 347 8.15 -5.91 0.66
N MET A 348 8.31 -4.84 1.46
CA MET A 348 9.60 -4.49 2.06
C MET A 348 10.06 -5.46 3.14
N ALA A 349 9.14 -5.98 3.96
CA ALA A 349 9.48 -7.05 4.90
C ALA A 349 9.93 -8.32 4.17
N LEU A 350 9.28 -8.68 3.06
CA LEU A 350 9.69 -9.83 2.26
C LEU A 350 11.07 -9.65 1.62
N ASN A 351 11.44 -8.41 1.24
CA ASN A 351 12.79 -8.14 0.75
C ASN A 351 13.83 -8.51 1.79
N ALA A 352 13.54 -8.28 3.08
CA ALA A 352 14.45 -8.59 4.16
C ALA A 352 14.36 -10.03 4.68
N LEU A 353 13.16 -10.62 4.70
CA LEU A 353 12.93 -11.95 5.24
C LEU A 353 13.42 -13.05 4.30
N GLY A 354 13.25 -12.89 2.98
CA GLY A 354 13.51 -13.94 2.00
C GLY A 354 14.93 -14.50 2.06
N HIS A 355 15.95 -13.67 1.87
CA HIS A 355 17.35 -14.11 1.88
C HIS A 355 17.79 -14.62 3.26
N ARG A 356 17.32 -14.01 4.35
CA ARG A 356 17.63 -14.46 5.70
C ARG A 356 17.16 -15.87 5.97
N LEU A 357 15.95 -16.22 5.51
CA LEU A 357 15.43 -17.59 5.63
C LEU A 357 16.16 -18.56 4.69
N ILE A 358 16.48 -18.14 3.46
CA ILE A 358 17.27 -18.97 2.53
C ILE A 358 18.63 -19.31 3.15
N ASP A 359 19.31 -18.32 3.71
CA ASP A 359 20.63 -18.51 4.33
C ASP A 359 20.52 -19.31 5.63
N ALA A 360 19.50 -19.07 6.46
CA ALA A 360 19.24 -19.83 7.68
C ALA A 360 19.07 -21.32 7.38
N VAL A 361 18.27 -21.67 6.37
CA VAL A 361 18.06 -23.07 5.94
C VAL A 361 19.35 -23.70 5.41
N ARG A 362 20.14 -22.96 4.60
CA ARG A 362 21.40 -23.48 4.06
C ARG A 362 22.47 -23.71 5.12
N GLN A 363 22.46 -22.90 6.18
CA GLN A 363 23.46 -22.91 7.23
C GLN A 363 23.00 -23.70 8.47
N ASP A 364 21.75 -24.15 8.49
CA ASP A 364 21.05 -24.69 9.66
C ASP A 364 21.18 -23.77 10.89
N ASP A 365 21.04 -22.46 10.65
CA ASP A 365 21.19 -21.41 11.66
C ASP A 365 19.98 -20.47 11.67
N PHE A 366 19.09 -20.73 12.61
CA PHE A 366 17.85 -19.97 12.82
C PHE A 366 17.91 -19.04 14.03
N ASP A 367 19.12 -18.63 14.47
CA ASP A 367 19.27 -17.70 15.57
C ASP A 367 18.41 -16.45 15.37
N THR A 368 17.68 -16.07 16.42
CA THR A 368 16.77 -14.92 16.43
C THR A 368 17.48 -13.62 16.00
N ALA A 369 18.77 -13.47 16.31
CA ALA A 369 19.58 -12.31 15.95
C ALA A 369 19.65 -12.07 14.43
N ARG A 370 19.63 -13.13 13.62
CA ARG A 370 19.59 -13.03 12.15
C ARG A 370 18.38 -12.24 11.66
N PHE A 371 17.26 -12.37 12.35
CA PHE A 371 15.97 -11.80 11.99
C PHE A 371 15.64 -10.52 12.77
N ALA A 372 16.47 -10.10 13.73
CA ALA A 372 16.22 -8.93 14.60
C ALA A 372 15.92 -7.62 13.84
N TYR A 373 16.46 -7.47 12.62
CA TYR A 373 16.14 -6.36 11.73
C TYR A 373 14.62 -6.23 11.49
N LEU A 374 13.92 -7.35 11.25
CA LEU A 374 12.49 -7.35 10.94
C LEU A 374 11.67 -6.83 12.11
N ASP A 375 12.04 -7.20 13.34
CA ASP A 375 11.38 -6.71 14.54
C ASP A 375 11.51 -5.18 14.67
N HIS A 376 12.75 -4.68 14.64
CA HIS A 376 13.01 -3.25 14.76
C HIS A 376 12.36 -2.45 13.62
N TRP A 377 12.56 -2.89 12.37
CA TRP A 377 12.05 -2.20 11.19
C TRP A 377 10.52 -2.18 11.17
N THR A 378 9.86 -3.30 11.44
CA THR A 378 8.39 -3.38 11.46
C THR A 378 7.80 -2.47 12.53
N LYS A 379 8.34 -2.50 13.76
CA LYS A 379 7.85 -1.62 14.85
C LYS A 379 8.11 -0.14 14.57
N ARG A 380 9.26 0.20 13.98
CA ARG A 380 9.55 1.58 13.58
C ARG A 380 8.63 2.04 12.46
N MET A 381 8.32 1.16 11.49
CA MET A 381 7.38 1.45 10.41
C MET A 381 5.97 1.72 10.92
N PHE A 382 5.45 0.88 11.81
CA PHE A 382 4.10 1.08 12.33
C PHE A 382 3.98 2.31 13.22
N ARG A 383 5.02 2.68 13.99
CA ARG A 383 5.06 3.98 14.69
C ARG A 383 5.02 5.17 13.74
N PHE A 384 5.79 5.12 12.64
CA PHE A 384 5.74 6.16 11.61
C PHE A 384 4.33 6.31 11.03
N TYR A 385 3.68 5.19 10.68
CA TYR A 385 2.32 5.24 10.13
C TYR A 385 1.28 5.64 11.16
N ASP A 386 1.45 5.30 12.44
CA ASP A 386 0.60 5.79 13.51
C ASP A 386 0.67 7.31 13.65
N ASP A 387 1.88 7.88 13.70
CA ASP A 387 2.07 9.33 13.73
C ASP A 387 1.47 9.99 12.48
N LEU A 388 1.72 9.39 11.31
CA LEU A 388 1.23 9.90 10.04
C LEU A 388 -0.31 9.93 9.99
N VAL A 389 -0.96 8.84 10.40
CA VAL A 389 -2.42 8.69 10.36
C VAL A 389 -3.10 9.49 11.46
N SER A 390 -2.63 9.42 12.70
CA SER A 390 -3.21 10.18 13.81
C SER A 390 -3.20 11.69 13.54
N CYS A 391 -2.09 12.22 13.04
CA CYS A 391 -2.01 13.62 12.60
C CYS A 391 -2.92 13.92 11.39
N SER A 392 -3.20 12.93 10.54
CA SER A 392 -4.16 13.10 9.44
C SER A 392 -5.59 13.25 9.96
N TYR A 393 -6.01 12.43 10.93
CA TYR A 393 -7.33 12.57 11.56
C TYR A 393 -7.49 13.92 12.26
N ILE A 394 -6.44 14.40 12.95
CA ILE A 394 -6.42 15.77 13.51
C ILE A 394 -6.53 16.80 12.40
N ALA A 395 -5.76 16.64 11.31
CA ALA A 395 -5.80 17.57 10.19
C ALA A 395 -7.14 17.59 9.43
N PHE A 396 -8.01 16.58 9.60
CA PHE A 396 -9.38 16.61 9.08
C PHE A 396 -10.30 17.59 9.83
N ASP A 397 -9.82 18.26 10.89
CA ASP A 397 -10.55 19.35 11.53
C ASP A 397 -10.80 20.53 10.58
N ASP A 398 -9.94 20.76 9.58
CA ASP A 398 -10.11 21.82 8.59
C ASP A 398 -9.31 21.54 7.29
N PHE A 399 -9.84 21.97 6.14
CA PHE A 399 -9.20 21.72 4.85
C PHE A 399 -7.79 22.35 4.75
N ASP A 400 -7.56 23.55 5.28
CA ASP A 400 -6.25 24.19 5.15
C ASP A 400 -5.18 23.50 6.00
N LEU A 401 -5.58 22.97 7.16
CA LEU A 401 -4.70 22.15 8.00
C LEU A 401 -4.37 20.82 7.30
N TRP A 402 -5.37 20.16 6.70
CA TRP A 402 -5.14 19.00 5.83
C TRP A 402 -4.20 19.33 4.67
N ASN A 403 -4.43 20.44 3.98
CA ASN A 403 -3.64 20.85 2.81
C ASN A 403 -2.15 21.03 3.17
N ALA A 404 -1.86 21.59 4.35
CA ALA A 404 -0.53 21.69 4.90
C ALA A 404 0.05 20.31 5.26
N TRP A 405 -0.66 19.51 6.06
CA TRP A 405 -0.21 18.19 6.52
C TRP A 405 0.02 17.20 5.37
N ASN A 406 -0.85 17.23 4.34
CA ASN A 406 -0.74 16.37 3.16
C ASN A 406 0.58 16.55 2.39
N ARG A 407 1.25 17.71 2.52
CA ARG A 407 2.57 17.97 1.91
C ARG A 407 3.70 17.23 2.60
N VAL A 408 3.59 17.04 3.91
CA VAL A 408 4.52 16.23 4.71
C VAL A 408 4.46 14.78 4.24
N TRP A 409 3.25 14.23 4.10
CA TRP A 409 3.03 12.92 3.51
C TRP A 409 3.57 12.82 2.07
N THR A 410 3.31 13.83 1.24
CA THR A 410 3.78 13.89 -0.15
C THR A 410 5.30 13.74 -0.24
N LEU A 411 6.06 14.48 0.59
CA LEU A 411 7.52 14.39 0.59
C LEU A 411 8.02 13.04 1.10
N THR A 412 7.50 12.52 2.22
CA THR A 412 7.95 11.20 2.72
C THR A 412 7.66 10.07 1.71
N THR A 413 6.54 10.15 0.98
CA THR A 413 6.20 9.23 -0.13
C THR A 413 7.23 9.32 -1.25
N LEU A 414 7.59 10.53 -1.68
CA LEU A 414 8.57 10.76 -2.73
C LEU A 414 9.93 10.12 -2.40
N TYR A 415 10.46 10.40 -1.21
CA TYR A 415 11.77 9.91 -0.81
C TYR A 415 11.77 8.39 -0.58
N GLY A 416 10.72 7.84 0.02
CA GLY A 416 10.54 6.38 0.16
C GLY A 416 10.50 5.65 -1.18
N THR A 417 9.70 6.16 -2.12
CA THR A 417 9.59 5.61 -3.48
C THR A 417 10.93 5.71 -4.22
N ASN A 418 11.59 6.87 -4.17
CA ASN A 418 12.84 7.05 -4.87
C ASN A 418 13.97 6.18 -4.30
N ALA A 419 13.97 5.91 -2.99
CA ALA A 419 14.95 5.01 -2.38
C ALA A 419 14.94 3.62 -3.03
N GLN A 420 13.76 3.02 -3.20
CA GLN A 420 13.59 1.73 -3.87
C GLN A 420 13.92 1.82 -5.37
N ASN A 421 13.43 2.85 -6.06
CA ASN A 421 13.72 3.06 -7.47
C ASN A 421 15.22 3.19 -7.74
N GLN A 422 15.98 3.84 -6.85
CA GLN A 422 17.42 3.96 -7.01
C GLN A 422 18.15 2.63 -6.85
N ALA A 423 17.74 1.79 -5.89
CA ALA A 423 18.28 0.43 -5.78
C ALA A 423 17.99 -0.37 -7.06
N ALA A 424 16.77 -0.27 -7.60
CA ALA A 424 16.42 -0.88 -8.88
C ALA A 424 17.26 -0.33 -10.06
N VAL A 425 17.50 0.98 -10.12
CA VAL A 425 18.37 1.60 -11.14
C VAL A 425 19.82 1.12 -11.02
N THR A 426 20.31 0.89 -9.80
CA THR A 426 21.65 0.33 -9.57
C THR A 426 21.71 -1.11 -10.08
N TYR A 427 20.72 -1.93 -9.72
CA TYR A 427 20.59 -3.30 -10.22
C TYR A 427 20.60 -3.37 -11.75
N GLU A 428 19.84 -2.51 -12.44
CA GLU A 428 19.81 -2.50 -13.92
C GLU A 428 21.17 -2.14 -14.57
N LYS A 429 22.08 -1.53 -13.81
CA LYS A 429 23.45 -1.22 -14.26
C LYS A 429 24.43 -2.34 -13.92
N THR A 430 24.31 -2.94 -12.74
CA THR A 430 25.31 -3.87 -12.19
C THR A 430 24.90 -5.34 -12.34
N HIS A 431 23.61 -5.61 -12.45
CA HIS A 431 22.96 -6.92 -12.31
C HIS A 431 23.31 -7.64 -11.00
N ASP A 432 23.72 -6.87 -9.99
CA ASP A 432 24.10 -7.38 -8.67
C ASP A 432 22.93 -7.21 -7.67
N PRO A 433 22.30 -8.28 -7.19
CA PRO A 433 21.19 -8.20 -6.23
C PRO A 433 21.61 -7.63 -4.87
N ALA A 434 22.89 -7.62 -4.50
CA ALA A 434 23.37 -7.04 -3.24
C ALA A 434 23.09 -5.52 -3.13
N CYS A 435 22.84 -4.84 -4.26
CA CYS A 435 22.46 -3.43 -4.23
C CYS A 435 21.11 -3.18 -3.51
N PHE A 436 20.28 -4.21 -3.31
CA PHE A 436 19.03 -4.11 -2.55
C PHE A 436 19.23 -4.15 -1.03
N ASP A 437 20.40 -4.57 -0.53
CA ASP A 437 20.71 -4.65 0.90
C ASP A 437 20.60 -3.28 1.57
N ILE A 438 20.89 -2.20 0.82
CA ILE A 438 20.77 -0.83 1.33
C ILE A 438 19.36 -0.51 1.83
N LEU A 439 18.33 -1.18 1.29
CA LEU A 439 16.93 -0.96 1.69
C LEU A 439 16.60 -1.58 3.05
N GLU A 440 17.45 -2.48 3.55
CA GLU A 440 17.18 -3.33 4.71
C GLU A 440 18.26 -3.26 5.81
N MET A 441 18.97 -2.14 5.87
CA MET A 441 19.96 -1.87 6.90
C MET A 441 19.78 -0.47 7.50
N PRO A 442 20.28 -0.21 8.71
CA PRO A 442 20.40 1.15 9.23
C PRO A 442 21.14 2.05 8.23
N PRO A 443 20.70 3.30 8.00
CA PRO A 443 19.67 4.03 8.76
C PRO A 443 18.22 3.85 8.25
N TYR A 444 17.86 2.66 7.75
CA TYR A 444 16.50 2.25 7.38
C TYR A 444 15.96 2.92 6.12
N ARG A 445 16.72 2.84 5.04
CA ARG A 445 16.36 3.44 3.75
C ARG A 445 15.05 2.93 3.14
N GLY A 446 14.63 1.71 3.45
CA GLY A 446 13.32 1.18 3.11
C GLY A 446 12.14 1.80 3.87
N LEU A 447 12.39 2.74 4.79
CA LEU A 447 11.42 3.37 5.69
C LEU A 447 11.16 4.82 5.28
N ARG A 448 10.34 5.07 4.24
CA ARG A 448 9.77 6.40 3.90
C ARG A 448 10.77 7.58 3.84
N GLY A 449 12.03 7.28 3.48
CA GLY A 449 13.12 8.27 3.38
C GLY A 449 13.75 8.66 4.72
N MET A 450 13.45 7.97 5.81
CA MET A 450 13.96 8.26 7.16
C MET A 450 15.46 7.95 7.33
N ASP A 451 16.11 7.33 6.33
CA ASP A 451 17.56 7.28 6.26
C ASP A 451 18.19 8.66 6.05
N ASN A 452 17.41 9.65 5.61
CA ASN A 452 17.81 11.03 5.54
C ASN A 452 17.37 11.79 6.81
N PRO A 453 18.31 12.25 7.66
CA PRO A 453 17.99 12.98 8.89
C PRO A 453 17.17 14.26 8.66
N TRP A 454 17.21 14.84 7.45
CA TRP A 454 16.41 16.00 7.11
C TRP A 454 14.93 15.64 6.88
N VAL A 455 14.66 14.46 6.33
CA VAL A 455 13.28 13.94 6.17
C VAL A 455 12.69 13.63 7.54
N GLU A 456 13.46 12.94 8.39
CA GLU A 456 13.05 12.63 9.76
C GLU A 456 12.75 13.90 10.57
N ARG A 457 13.67 14.88 10.59
CA ARG A 457 13.42 16.16 11.28
C ARG A 457 12.20 16.91 10.73
N MET A 458 12.03 16.96 9.41
CA MET A 458 10.88 17.62 8.78
C MET A 458 9.57 16.95 9.20
N PHE A 459 9.53 15.62 9.21
CA PHE A 459 8.38 14.85 9.65
C PHE A 459 8.07 15.07 11.13
N ASP A 460 9.06 14.89 12.00
CA ASP A 460 8.90 15.01 13.46
C ASP A 460 8.43 16.41 13.87
N GLN A 461 9.06 17.46 13.35
CA GLN A 461 8.67 18.84 13.69
C GLN A 461 7.28 19.19 13.15
N SER A 462 6.89 18.65 11.99
CA SER A 462 5.53 18.83 11.47
C SER A 462 4.50 18.06 12.29
N ARG A 463 4.80 16.82 12.70
CA ARG A 463 3.97 16.01 13.59
C ARG A 463 3.77 16.74 14.92
N ASP A 464 4.84 17.22 15.53
CA ASP A 464 4.79 17.86 16.84
C ASP A 464 3.94 19.14 16.80
N ALA A 465 3.98 19.90 15.69
CA ALA A 465 3.10 21.04 15.49
C ALA A 465 1.60 20.63 15.43
N VAL A 466 1.26 19.54 14.73
CA VAL A 466 -0.12 19.02 14.67
C VAL A 466 -0.58 18.48 16.03
N LEU A 467 0.31 17.84 16.79
CA LEU A 467 -0.01 17.37 18.13
C LEU A 467 -0.19 18.53 19.11
N ALA A 468 0.63 19.59 19.02
CA ALA A 468 0.46 20.81 19.80
C ALA A 468 -0.85 21.54 19.46
N TYR A 469 -1.29 21.53 18.19
CA TYR A 469 -2.63 21.98 17.82
C TYR A 469 -3.73 21.19 18.52
N ARG A 470 -3.63 19.85 18.51
CA ARG A 470 -4.60 18.98 19.20
C ARG A 470 -4.64 19.21 20.70
N ALA A 471 -3.51 19.54 21.32
CA ALA A 471 -3.39 19.88 22.74
C ALA A 471 -3.90 21.29 23.08
N GLY A 472 -4.24 22.12 22.08
CA GLY A 472 -4.66 23.51 22.27
C GLY A 472 -3.51 24.49 22.50
N GLU A 473 -2.25 24.06 22.31
CA GLU A 473 -1.04 24.87 22.52
C GLU A 473 -0.74 25.77 21.32
N LEU A 474 -1.10 25.33 20.10
CA LEU A 474 -1.02 26.12 18.88
C LEU A 474 -2.40 26.34 18.27
N THR A 475 -2.59 27.51 17.65
CA THR A 475 -3.76 27.74 16.80
C THR A 475 -3.60 27.03 15.45
N LYS A 476 -4.69 26.86 14.71
CA LYS A 476 -4.66 26.29 13.35
C LYS A 476 -3.68 27.04 12.46
N GLU A 477 -3.74 28.37 12.46
CA GLU A 477 -2.94 29.24 11.60
C GLU A 477 -1.44 29.13 11.93
N LYS A 478 -1.10 29.11 13.23
CA LYS A 478 0.29 28.92 13.68
C LYS A 478 0.83 27.54 13.31
N THR A 479 -0.01 26.52 13.38
CA THR A 479 0.34 25.14 13.02
C THR A 479 0.62 25.02 11.53
N ILE A 480 -0.27 25.56 10.70
CA ILE A 480 -0.09 25.62 9.24
C ILE A 480 1.21 26.37 8.91
N ALA A 481 1.41 27.56 9.47
CA ALA A 481 2.62 28.36 9.25
C ALA A 481 3.88 27.58 9.62
N ARG A 482 3.88 26.88 10.77
CA ARG A 482 5.01 26.05 11.20
C ARG A 482 5.30 24.91 10.25
N ILE A 483 4.29 24.21 9.73
CA ILE A 483 4.48 23.13 8.75
C ILE A 483 5.14 23.69 7.47
N TYR A 484 4.65 24.82 6.94
CA TYR A 484 5.24 25.43 5.74
C TYR A 484 6.68 25.93 5.95
N GLU A 485 6.95 26.51 7.12
CA GLU A 485 8.30 26.92 7.52
C GLU A 485 9.26 25.72 7.53
N VAL A 486 8.89 24.65 8.22
CA VAL A 486 9.70 23.42 8.31
C VAL A 486 9.91 22.78 6.93
N LEU A 487 8.87 22.74 6.09
CA LEU A 487 8.99 22.26 4.71
C LEU A 487 9.98 23.12 3.90
N GLY A 488 9.94 24.44 4.04
CA GLY A 488 10.84 25.37 3.35
C GLY A 488 12.30 25.24 3.81
N GLU A 489 12.52 25.20 5.13
CA GLU A 489 13.84 25.08 5.75
C GLU A 489 14.52 23.74 5.45
N SER A 490 13.72 22.68 5.24
CA SER A 490 14.25 21.34 5.00
C SER A 490 15.13 21.24 3.74
N GLY A 491 14.89 22.08 2.73
CA GLY A 491 15.51 21.96 1.41
C GLY A 491 15.07 20.73 0.60
N LEU A 492 14.17 19.90 1.14
CA LEU A 492 13.72 18.64 0.54
C LEU A 492 12.72 18.86 -0.61
N VAL A 493 12.11 20.04 -0.70
CA VAL A 493 11.10 20.36 -1.71
C VAL A 493 11.77 20.55 -3.08
N PRO A 494 11.40 19.75 -4.10
CA PRO A 494 11.86 19.99 -5.46
C PRO A 494 11.41 21.36 -5.96
N SER A 495 12.33 22.18 -6.46
CA SER A 495 11.98 23.54 -6.94
C SER A 495 11.15 23.53 -8.24
N VAL A 496 10.97 22.37 -8.85
CA VAL A 496 10.08 22.15 -10.00
C VAL A 496 8.62 21.92 -9.58
N TRP A 497 8.36 21.85 -8.27
CA TRP A 497 7.06 21.64 -7.66
C TRP A 497 6.52 22.93 -7.03
N GLY A 498 5.21 22.98 -6.83
CA GLY A 498 4.57 24.06 -6.08
C GLY A 498 4.22 23.66 -4.65
N THR A 499 5.00 22.79 -4.01
CA THR A 499 4.70 22.25 -2.67
C THR A 499 4.51 23.35 -1.63
N LEU A 500 5.29 24.44 -1.69
CA LEU A 500 5.19 25.54 -0.71
C LEU A 500 4.09 26.55 -1.05
N ASP A 501 3.43 26.42 -2.19
CA ASP A 501 2.26 27.24 -2.54
C ASP A 501 0.98 26.55 -2.02
N PRO A 502 0.25 27.12 -1.05
CA PRO A 502 -1.01 26.53 -0.56
C PRO A 502 -2.08 26.46 -1.65
N GLY A 503 -2.06 27.34 -2.64
CA GLY A 503 -2.98 27.33 -3.78
C GLY A 503 -2.74 26.17 -4.75
N ASN A 504 -1.53 25.60 -4.77
CA ASN A 504 -1.23 24.41 -5.56
C ASN A 504 -1.66 23.14 -4.84
N ARG A 505 -2.91 22.72 -5.06
CA ARG A 505 -3.50 21.55 -4.40
C ARG A 505 -3.07 20.19 -4.97
N CYS A 506 -2.14 20.19 -5.92
CA CYS A 506 -1.39 19.01 -6.37
C CYS A 506 0.10 19.26 -6.12
N PRO A 507 0.57 19.21 -4.85
CA PRO A 507 1.86 19.76 -4.45
C PRO A 507 3.04 19.14 -5.21
N SER A 508 2.97 17.84 -5.56
CA SER A 508 4.00 17.13 -6.32
C SER A 508 3.97 17.36 -7.84
N GLY A 509 2.96 18.06 -8.36
CA GLY A 509 2.60 17.97 -9.77
C GLY A 509 2.31 16.53 -10.20
N VAL A 510 2.45 16.26 -11.51
CA VAL A 510 2.25 14.91 -12.09
C VAL A 510 3.58 14.20 -12.34
N PHE A 511 3.54 12.88 -12.47
CA PHE A 511 4.71 12.03 -12.77
C PHE A 511 4.66 11.41 -14.18
N THR A 512 4.08 12.13 -15.15
CA THR A 512 4.25 11.83 -16.58
C THR A 512 5.71 12.05 -16.99
N LEU A 513 6.12 11.53 -18.15
CA LEU A 513 7.52 11.44 -18.56
C LEU A 513 8.31 12.75 -18.41
N TRP A 514 7.77 13.88 -18.91
CA TRP A 514 8.49 15.16 -18.87
C TRP A 514 8.63 15.76 -17.45
N PRO A 515 7.55 15.91 -16.66
CA PRO A 515 7.65 16.24 -15.23
C PRO A 515 8.55 15.32 -14.41
N LEU A 516 8.49 13.99 -14.63
CA LEU A 516 9.38 13.03 -13.96
C LEU A 516 10.85 13.33 -14.29
N MET A 517 11.16 13.58 -15.56
CA MET A 517 12.51 13.96 -15.99
C MET A 517 12.99 15.26 -15.33
N LYS A 518 12.12 16.26 -15.14
CA LYS A 518 12.48 17.50 -14.42
C LYS A 518 12.88 17.22 -12.96
N ILE A 519 12.16 16.34 -12.27
CA ILE A 519 12.46 15.95 -10.89
C ILE A 519 13.80 15.22 -10.82
N LEU A 520 14.05 14.28 -11.74
CA LEU A 520 15.33 13.57 -11.81
C LEU A 520 16.51 14.52 -12.08
N LEU A 521 16.34 15.50 -12.98
CA LEU A 521 17.35 16.52 -13.27
C LEU A 521 17.56 17.47 -12.08
N TRP A 522 16.49 17.90 -11.41
CA TRP A 522 16.60 18.67 -10.17
C TRP A 522 17.38 17.88 -9.13
N GLY A 523 16.99 16.62 -8.90
CA GLY A 523 17.63 15.72 -7.96
C GLY A 523 19.12 15.55 -8.22
N LYS A 524 19.50 15.38 -9.49
CA LYS A 524 20.90 15.21 -9.89
C LYS A 524 21.73 16.50 -9.81
N TYR A 525 21.19 17.65 -10.21
CA TYR A 525 21.99 18.85 -10.46
C TYR A 525 21.70 20.04 -9.53
N ARG A 526 20.48 20.14 -8.97
CA ARG A 526 20.01 21.33 -8.24
C ARG A 526 19.57 21.06 -6.80
N SER A 527 19.35 19.81 -6.42
CA SER A 527 18.99 19.41 -5.05
C SER A 527 20.09 19.78 -4.04
N PRO A 528 19.76 19.98 -2.76
CA PRO A 528 20.76 20.28 -1.72
C PRO A 528 21.71 19.10 -1.49
N ARG A 529 22.85 19.35 -0.80
CA ARG A 529 23.90 18.33 -0.57
C ARG A 529 23.39 17.07 0.15
N HIS A 530 22.41 17.20 1.05
CA HIS A 530 21.84 16.07 1.78
C HIS A 530 20.84 15.24 0.95
N VAL A 531 20.55 15.64 -0.29
CA VAL A 531 19.76 14.89 -1.28
C VAL A 531 20.66 14.43 -2.43
N ARG A 532 21.49 15.34 -2.95
CA ARG A 532 22.35 15.13 -4.12
C ARG A 532 23.31 13.97 -3.90
N GLY A 533 23.37 13.05 -4.87
CA GLY A 533 24.26 11.87 -4.78
C GLY A 533 23.72 10.76 -3.88
N SER A 534 22.65 11.02 -3.11
CA SER A 534 21.99 10.01 -2.27
C SER A 534 20.60 9.64 -2.78
N TYR A 535 19.84 10.58 -3.34
CA TYR A 535 18.55 10.36 -4.00
C TYR A 535 18.59 10.94 -5.42
N PHE A 536 17.69 10.48 -6.29
CA PHE A 536 17.56 10.93 -7.68
C PHE A 536 18.88 10.90 -8.49
N THR A 537 19.76 9.95 -8.20
CA THR A 537 21.13 9.89 -8.72
C THR A 537 21.24 9.34 -10.15
N GLY A 538 20.17 8.73 -10.65
CA GLY A 538 20.11 8.08 -11.96
C GLY A 538 18.67 7.89 -12.43
N GLY A 539 18.47 7.05 -13.43
CA GLY A 539 17.14 6.65 -13.89
C GLY A 539 16.68 7.30 -15.19
N ALA A 540 17.12 8.51 -15.53
CA ALA A 540 16.71 9.19 -16.77
C ALA A 540 16.87 8.32 -18.05
N ARG A 541 18.06 7.72 -18.24
CA ARG A 541 18.33 6.81 -19.37
C ARG A 541 17.54 5.51 -19.26
N LEU A 542 17.31 5.01 -18.04
CA LEU A 542 16.55 3.78 -17.79
C LEU A 542 15.07 3.99 -18.11
N VAL A 543 14.47 5.09 -17.64
CA VAL A 543 13.10 5.49 -17.96
C VAL A 543 12.90 5.56 -19.48
N GLY A 544 13.86 6.13 -20.21
CA GLY A 544 13.83 6.13 -21.68
C GLY A 544 13.87 4.74 -22.29
N LYS A 545 14.73 3.83 -21.79
CA LYS A 545 14.81 2.42 -22.23
C LYS A 545 13.50 1.68 -21.95
N GLU A 546 12.98 1.79 -20.74
CA GLU A 546 11.72 1.15 -20.33
C GLU A 546 10.53 1.69 -21.10
N ALA A 547 10.51 2.98 -21.47
CA ALA A 547 9.45 3.55 -22.29
C ALA A 547 9.41 2.91 -23.67
N VAL A 548 10.58 2.67 -24.28
CA VAL A 548 10.69 1.94 -25.56
C VAL A 548 10.24 0.49 -25.41
N GLN A 549 10.62 -0.20 -24.32
CA GLN A 549 10.21 -1.59 -24.05
C GLN A 549 8.70 -1.72 -23.80
N ALA A 550 8.10 -0.77 -23.09
CA ALA A 550 6.66 -0.72 -22.88
C ALA A 550 5.95 -0.54 -24.22
N TYR A 551 6.40 0.39 -25.06
CA TYR A 551 5.84 0.60 -26.39
C TYR A 551 5.89 -0.66 -27.27
N THR A 552 7.03 -1.35 -27.33
CA THR A 552 7.17 -2.58 -28.14
C THR A 552 6.34 -3.74 -27.59
N SER A 553 6.20 -3.83 -26.26
CA SER A 553 5.36 -4.84 -25.62
C SER A 553 3.88 -4.62 -25.92
N GLU A 554 3.41 -3.37 -25.88
CA GLU A 554 2.02 -3.04 -26.22
C GLU A 554 1.72 -3.22 -27.71
N LEU A 555 2.70 -2.96 -28.61
CA LEU A 555 2.52 -3.20 -30.04
C LEU A 555 2.16 -4.65 -30.35
N ARG A 556 2.70 -5.60 -29.59
CA ARG A 556 2.35 -7.03 -29.71
C ARG A 556 0.94 -7.35 -29.22
N ALA A 557 0.40 -6.55 -28.31
CA ALA A 557 -0.91 -6.74 -27.70
C ALA A 557 -2.07 -6.06 -28.47
N GLY A 558 -1.79 -5.01 -29.24
CA GLY A 558 -2.76 -4.38 -30.15
C GLY A 558 -2.67 -2.84 -30.20
N SER A 559 -3.13 -2.26 -31.31
CA SER A 559 -2.96 -0.82 -31.61
C SER A 559 -3.67 0.14 -30.64
N SER A 560 -4.83 -0.26 -30.10
CA SER A 560 -5.60 0.57 -29.15
C SER A 560 -4.90 0.71 -27.79
N LEU A 561 -4.25 -0.36 -27.32
CA LEU A 561 -3.52 -0.38 -26.06
C LEU A 561 -2.22 0.43 -26.16
N VAL A 562 -1.54 0.37 -27.31
CA VAL A 562 -0.40 1.25 -27.63
C VAL A 562 -0.80 2.73 -27.54
N HIS A 563 -1.93 3.10 -28.14
CA HIS A 563 -2.39 4.49 -28.10
C HIS A 563 -2.66 4.98 -26.68
N GLN A 564 -3.27 4.14 -25.83
CA GLN A 564 -3.50 4.45 -24.41
C GLN A 564 -2.18 4.64 -23.66
N THR A 565 -1.25 3.69 -23.79
CA THR A 565 0.06 3.75 -23.11
C THR A 565 0.86 4.97 -23.54
N VAL A 566 0.93 5.27 -24.83
CA VAL A 566 1.63 6.47 -25.34
C VAL A 566 0.96 7.74 -24.85
N ARG A 567 -0.38 7.85 -24.93
CA ARG A 567 -1.12 8.99 -24.38
C ARG A 567 -0.78 9.21 -22.91
N ASP A 568 -0.80 8.14 -22.12
CA ASP A 568 -0.65 8.20 -20.67
C ASP A 568 0.80 8.43 -20.20
N MET A 569 1.80 8.22 -21.08
CA MET A 569 3.17 8.68 -20.83
C MET A 569 3.26 10.22 -20.76
N TRP A 570 2.40 10.92 -21.47
CA TRP A 570 2.46 12.38 -21.64
C TRP A 570 1.32 13.13 -20.95
N LEU A 571 0.16 12.49 -20.79
CA LEU A 571 -1.06 13.11 -20.26
C LEU A 571 -1.60 12.31 -19.07
N ASN A 572 -1.87 13.02 -17.96
CA ASN A 572 -2.44 12.40 -16.76
C ASN A 572 -3.98 12.44 -16.71
N TRP A 573 -4.61 13.17 -17.64
CA TRP A 573 -6.06 13.29 -17.75
C TRP A 573 -6.58 12.56 -18.99
N ASN A 574 -7.63 11.76 -18.82
CA ASN A 574 -8.40 11.13 -19.90
C ASN A 574 -9.88 10.95 -19.47
N ARG A 575 -10.69 10.32 -20.32
CA ARG A 575 -12.12 10.02 -20.07
C ARG A 575 -12.42 8.53 -20.11
N ASP A 576 -11.45 7.66 -19.86
CA ASP A 576 -11.66 6.22 -19.93
C ASP A 576 -12.65 5.73 -18.86
N TRP A 577 -12.75 6.45 -17.73
CA TRP A 577 -13.74 6.25 -16.67
C TRP A 577 -15.19 6.48 -17.12
N ALA A 578 -15.42 7.26 -18.19
CA ALA A 578 -16.75 7.54 -18.70
C ALA A 578 -17.24 6.43 -19.66
N ARG A 579 -16.32 5.61 -20.16
CA ARG A 579 -16.61 4.52 -21.10
C ARG A 579 -16.82 3.23 -20.31
N ARG A 580 -18.02 3.02 -19.78
CA ARG A 580 -18.40 1.69 -19.29
C ARG A 580 -18.57 0.76 -20.49
N PRO A 581 -18.06 -0.48 -20.44
CA PRO A 581 -18.47 -1.49 -21.41
C PRO A 581 -20.00 -1.54 -21.43
N ALA A 582 -20.61 -1.54 -22.62
CA ALA A 582 -22.04 -1.86 -22.69
C ALA A 582 -22.23 -3.23 -22.01
N PRO A 583 -23.26 -3.41 -21.17
CA PRO A 583 -23.53 -4.73 -20.60
C PRO A 583 -23.60 -5.73 -21.76
N ARG A 584 -22.78 -6.79 -21.69
CA ARG A 584 -22.90 -7.88 -22.66
C ARG A 584 -24.32 -8.41 -22.52
N LYS A 585 -25.09 -8.30 -23.61
CA LYS A 585 -26.45 -8.84 -23.69
C LYS A 585 -26.48 -10.34 -23.47
#